data_AF-A0A522EYS4-F1
#
_entry.id   AF-A0A522EYS4-F1
#
_cell.length_a   1.000
_cell.length_b   1.000
_cell.length_c   1.000
_cell.angle_alpha   90.00
_cell.angle_beta   90.00
_cell.angle_gamma   90.00
#
_symmetry.space_group_name_H-M   'P 1'
#
loop_
_entity.id
_entity.type
_entity.pdbx_description
1 polymer ?
#
loop_
_entity_poly.entity_id
_entity_poly.type
_entity_poly.pdbx_seq_one_letter_code
_entity_poly.pdbx_strand_id
1 'polypeptide(L)'
;MKQHLIILLFFISLFSFAQDTTAPADTPYYPLPKPFPSENPPQDPDSSGYFNPKLMNPVVGIGPGILTFYGDVRDNKSIPSISRVGYNLSVSEHLSRSLLFSARALFGDLGGSENSARNVNFESSIRSGGLHLSYNFDNFLPKKRKVDPFVLTGFEYFEYLSKTDLFDASGNQYHFWSDGSIMNLD
;
A
#
# COMPACT_ATOMS: atom_id res chain seq x y z
N MET A 1 -23.94 -32.04 14.88
CA MET A 1 -24.95 -31.18 14.22
C MET A 1 -24.22 -30.06 13.52
N LYS A 2 -24.38 -29.95 12.19
CA LYS A 2 -23.69 -28.96 11.36
C LYS A 2 -24.51 -27.67 11.31
N GLN A 3 -23.92 -26.55 11.69
CA GLN A 3 -24.41 -25.23 11.30
C GLN A 3 -23.20 -24.35 10.99
N HIS A 4 -23.05 -24.01 9.70
CA HIS A 4 -22.09 -23.03 9.22
C HIS A 4 -22.84 -21.72 9.03
N LEU A 5 -22.38 -20.67 9.71
CA LEU A 5 -22.82 -19.31 9.46
C LEU A 5 -21.63 -18.58 8.81
N ILE A 6 -21.74 -18.35 7.50
CA ILE A 6 -20.81 -17.50 6.75
C ILE A 6 -21.59 -16.21 6.46
N ILE A 7 -21.12 -15.10 7.02
CA ILE A 7 -21.54 -13.77 6.63
C ILE A 7 -20.30 -13.03 6.14
N LEU A 8 -20.23 -12.84 4.83
CA LEU A 8 -19.21 -12.04 4.16
C LEU A 8 -19.90 -10.75 3.69
N LEU A 9 -19.56 -9.62 4.30
CA LEU A 9 -20.03 -8.30 3.87
C LEU A 9 -18.81 -7.47 3.48
N PHE A 10 -18.58 -7.37 2.17
CA PHE A 10 -17.69 -6.39 1.58
C PHE A 10 -18.54 -5.22 1.06
N PHE A 11 -18.38 -4.05 1.67
CA PHE A 11 -18.77 -2.79 1.05
C PHE A 11 -17.51 -1.96 0.86
N ILE A 12 -16.96 -2.01 -0.35
CA ILE A 12 -15.96 -1.04 -0.82
C ILE A 12 -16.59 -0.31 -1.99
N SER A 13 -17.05 0.92 -1.76
CA SER A 13 -17.32 1.87 -2.82
C SER A 13 -16.15 2.84 -2.90
N LEU A 14 -15.12 2.49 -3.68
CA LEU A 14 -14.13 3.45 -4.14
C LEU A 14 -14.60 3.93 -5.52
N PHE A 15 -15.17 5.14 -5.58
CA PHE A 15 -15.32 5.84 -6.84
C PHE A 15 -13.92 6.23 -7.32
N SER A 16 -13.36 5.44 -8.24
CA SER A 16 -12.23 5.88 -9.06
C SER A 16 -12.81 6.49 -10.33
N PHE A 17 -12.64 7.81 -10.48
CA PHE A 17 -12.85 8.45 -11.77
C PHE A 17 -11.55 8.31 -12.56
N ALA A 18 -11.55 7.42 -13.55
CA ALA A 18 -10.53 7.43 -14.59
C ALA A 18 -10.98 8.42 -15.66
N GLN A 19 -10.08 9.29 -16.12
CA GLN A 19 -10.36 10.20 -17.23
C GLN A 19 -10.49 9.38 -18.52
N ASP A 20 -11.67 9.43 -19.14
CA ASP A 20 -11.93 8.77 -20.42
C ASP A 20 -11.10 9.46 -21.52
N THR A 21 -10.06 8.76 -21.98
CA THR A 21 -9.21 9.22 -23.10
C THR A 21 -9.77 8.83 -24.47
N THR A 22 -10.96 8.22 -24.52
CA THR A 22 -11.65 7.88 -25.78
C THR A 22 -12.69 8.91 -26.20
N ALA A 23 -13.03 9.88 -25.35
CA ALA A 23 -13.87 11.02 -25.71
C ALA A 23 -13.14 11.90 -26.76
N PRO A 24 -13.73 12.13 -27.95
CA PRO A 24 -13.20 13.10 -28.89
C PRO A 24 -13.25 14.50 -28.25
N ALA A 25 -12.17 15.28 -28.37
CA ALA A 25 -12.16 16.66 -27.90
C ALA A 25 -13.21 17.49 -28.66
N ASP A 26 -14.05 18.23 -27.94
CA ASP A 26 -15.18 18.99 -28.52
C ASP A 26 -14.78 20.19 -29.39
N THR A 27 -13.48 20.46 -29.56
CA THR A 27 -13.00 21.42 -30.57
C THR A 27 -11.61 21.03 -31.10
N PRO A 28 -11.37 21.06 -32.41
CA PRO A 28 -10.04 20.83 -32.97
C PRO A 28 -9.11 21.98 -32.57
N TYR A 29 -8.13 21.69 -31.72
CA TYR A 29 -7.03 22.59 -31.37
C TYR A 29 -6.00 22.67 -32.51
N TYR A 30 -6.43 23.07 -33.71
CA TYR A 30 -5.52 23.41 -34.80
C TYR A 30 -5.91 24.79 -35.33
N PRO A 31 -5.14 25.86 -35.02
CA PRO A 31 -5.19 27.04 -35.87
C PRO A 31 -4.73 26.63 -37.28
N LEU A 32 -5.27 27.32 -38.30
CA LEU A 32 -4.89 27.18 -39.72
C LEU A 32 -3.38 26.90 -39.89
N PRO A 33 -2.98 26.02 -40.84
CA PRO A 33 -1.56 25.72 -41.06
C PRO A 33 -0.79 27.02 -41.30
N LYS A 34 0.21 27.29 -40.46
CA LYS A 34 1.19 28.35 -40.76
C LYS A 34 1.88 27.97 -42.09
N PRO A 35 2.14 28.92 -43.00
CA PRO A 35 2.83 28.63 -44.25
C PRO A 35 4.15 27.89 -43.98
N PHE A 36 4.46 26.90 -44.82
CA PHE A 36 5.63 26.04 -44.64
C PHE A 36 6.90 26.89 -44.50
N PRO A 37 7.71 26.69 -43.44
CA PRO A 37 8.98 27.38 -43.30
C PRO A 37 9.94 26.93 -44.42
N SER A 38 10.68 27.89 -44.97
CA SER A 38 11.69 27.65 -46.01
C SER A 38 12.74 26.64 -45.55
N GLU A 39 13.07 25.73 -46.46
CA GLU A 39 13.98 24.59 -46.32
C GLU A 39 15.24 24.91 -45.51
N ASN A 40 15.25 24.44 -44.28
CA ASN A 40 16.39 23.73 -43.70
C ASN A 40 15.79 22.55 -42.93
N PRO A 41 16.24 21.30 -43.15
CA PRO A 41 15.77 20.18 -42.34
C PRO A 41 15.99 20.55 -40.86
N PRO A 42 14.97 20.40 -40.00
CA PRO A 42 15.16 20.57 -38.57
C PRO A 42 16.34 19.69 -38.16
N GLN A 43 17.38 20.27 -37.57
CA GLN A 43 18.38 19.45 -36.88
C GLN A 43 17.61 18.66 -35.83
N ASP A 44 17.62 17.33 -35.94
CA ASP A 44 17.00 16.44 -34.96
C ASP A 44 17.57 16.86 -33.61
N PRO A 45 16.75 17.46 -32.74
CA PRO A 45 17.30 18.06 -31.55
C PRO A 45 17.66 16.89 -30.64
N ASP A 46 18.95 16.84 -30.27
CA ASP A 46 19.60 15.75 -29.56
C ASP A 46 18.69 15.17 -28.47
N SER A 47 18.22 13.93 -28.68
CA SER A 47 17.20 13.27 -27.86
C SER A 47 17.66 12.98 -26.43
N SER A 48 18.91 13.29 -26.10
CA SER A 48 19.48 13.22 -24.76
C SER A 48 18.92 14.28 -23.79
N GLY A 49 18.24 15.33 -24.29
CA GLY A 49 17.71 16.43 -23.45
C GLY A 49 16.18 16.64 -23.47
N TYR A 50 15.42 15.88 -24.27
CA TYR A 50 13.97 16.09 -24.41
C TYR A 50 13.18 15.32 -23.35
N PHE A 51 12.82 16.01 -22.26
CA PHE A 51 11.75 15.58 -21.37
C PHE A 51 10.40 15.72 -22.11
N ASN A 52 9.81 14.58 -22.49
CA ASN A 52 8.47 14.57 -23.09
C ASN A 52 7.42 14.90 -22.01
N PRO A 53 6.66 16.02 -22.13
CA PRO A 53 5.70 16.44 -21.11
C PRO A 53 4.51 15.47 -20.95
N LYS A 54 4.36 14.48 -21.84
CA LYS A 54 3.34 13.44 -21.76
C LYS A 54 3.73 12.26 -20.84
N LEU A 55 4.96 12.25 -20.33
CA LEU A 55 5.50 11.24 -19.39
C LEU A 55 5.36 11.62 -17.90
N MET A 56 4.58 12.66 -17.58
CA MET A 56 4.40 13.12 -16.20
C MET A 56 2.91 13.09 -15.85
N ASN A 57 2.38 11.87 -15.66
CA ASN A 57 1.01 11.62 -15.24
C ASN A 57 1.02 10.98 -13.84
N PRO A 58 1.30 11.77 -12.78
CA PRO A 58 1.44 11.21 -11.46
C PRO A 58 0.11 10.65 -10.99
N VAL A 59 0.12 9.38 -10.58
CA VAL A 59 -1.01 8.69 -10.01
C VAL A 59 -0.94 8.83 -8.50
N VAL A 60 -1.90 9.56 -7.93
CA VAL A 60 -2.06 9.69 -6.48
C VAL A 60 -3.09 8.69 -6.00
N GLY A 61 -2.72 7.87 -5.01
CA GLY A 61 -3.59 6.87 -4.40
C GLY A 61 -3.70 7.07 -2.91
N ILE A 62 -4.92 6.97 -2.37
CA ILE A 62 -5.21 6.97 -0.95
C ILE A 62 -6.22 5.86 -0.64
N GLY A 63 -6.07 5.18 0.49
CA GLY A 63 -7.08 4.21 0.89
C GLY A 63 -6.88 3.60 2.28
N PRO A 64 -7.94 3.08 2.90
CA PRO A 64 -7.82 2.27 4.10
C PRO A 64 -7.26 0.88 3.75
N GLY A 65 -6.64 0.23 4.72
CA GLY A 65 -6.13 -1.13 4.66
C GLY A 65 -6.24 -1.81 6.01
N ILE A 66 -5.92 -3.10 6.03
CA ILE A 66 -5.89 -3.89 7.27
C ILE A 66 -4.44 -4.25 7.56
N LEU A 67 -4.00 -3.97 8.78
CA LEU A 67 -2.70 -4.33 9.32
C LEU A 67 -2.86 -5.54 10.24
N THR A 68 -2.09 -6.58 9.99
CA THR A 68 -2.11 -7.83 10.76
C THR A 68 -0.70 -8.17 11.19
N PHE A 69 -0.50 -8.42 12.49
CA PHE A 69 0.79 -8.78 13.04
C PHE A 69 1.06 -10.28 12.87
N TYR A 70 2.25 -10.61 12.37
CA TYR A 70 2.75 -11.98 12.28
C TYR A 70 4.06 -12.09 13.05
N GLY A 71 3.98 -12.45 14.33
CA GLY A 71 5.14 -12.59 15.21
C GLY A 71 4.84 -13.46 16.44
N ASP A 72 5.68 -13.33 17.47
CA ASP A 72 5.68 -14.21 18.65
C ASP A 72 4.47 -14.00 19.58
N VAL A 73 4.05 -12.76 19.80
CA VAL A 73 2.89 -12.44 20.66
C VAL A 73 1.59 -12.71 19.90
N ARG A 74 1.19 -13.99 19.87
CA ARG A 74 0.04 -14.48 19.11
C ARG A 74 -0.66 -15.62 19.83
N ASP A 75 -1.96 -15.45 20.09
CA ASP A 75 -2.83 -16.54 20.55
C ASP A 75 -3.00 -17.62 19.44
N ASN A 76 -3.26 -18.86 19.83
CA ASN A 76 -3.55 -19.96 18.90
C ASN A 76 -4.96 -19.86 18.27
N LYS A 77 -5.64 -18.72 18.47
CA LYS A 77 -6.96 -18.37 17.91
C LYS A 77 -6.83 -17.64 16.57
N SER A 78 -7.94 -17.62 15.85
CA SER A 78 -8.02 -17.21 14.44
C SER A 78 -7.52 -15.77 14.18
N ILE A 79 -6.79 -15.61 13.07
CA ILE A 79 -6.12 -14.40 12.57
C ILE A 79 -6.97 -13.09 12.55
N PRO A 80 -8.32 -13.09 12.40
CA PRO A 80 -9.08 -11.83 12.32
C PRO A 80 -9.06 -10.97 13.58
N SER A 81 -8.82 -11.55 14.76
CA SER A 81 -8.97 -10.85 16.06
C SER A 81 -7.85 -9.85 16.39
N ILE A 82 -6.73 -9.91 15.66
CA ILE A 82 -5.54 -9.04 15.88
C ILE A 82 -5.36 -7.99 14.77
N SER A 83 -6.29 -7.94 13.81
CA SER A 83 -6.22 -7.02 12.68
C SER A 83 -6.73 -5.62 13.05
N ARG A 84 -6.02 -4.58 12.60
CA ARG A 84 -6.34 -3.17 12.84
C ARG A 84 -6.40 -2.39 11.53
N VAL A 85 -7.12 -1.27 11.53
CA VAL A 85 -7.23 -0.42 10.33
C VAL A 85 -5.96 0.41 10.19
N GLY A 86 -5.44 0.49 8.96
CA GLY A 86 -4.41 1.44 8.56
C GLY A 86 -4.85 2.26 7.36
N TYR A 87 -4.09 3.29 7.04
CA TYR A 87 -4.29 4.19 5.93
C TYR A 87 -3.02 4.25 5.10
N ASN A 88 -3.17 4.19 3.79
CA ASN A 88 -2.07 4.33 2.86
C ASN A 88 -2.24 5.55 1.97
N LEU A 89 -1.12 6.20 1.69
CA LEU A 89 -0.96 7.26 0.71
C LEU A 89 0.14 6.84 -0.26
N SER A 90 -0.03 7.13 -1.54
CA SER A 90 0.96 6.82 -2.56
C SER A 90 0.96 7.84 -3.68
N VAL A 91 2.13 8.08 -4.26
CA VAL A 91 2.32 8.88 -5.46
C VAL A 91 3.21 8.04 -6.39
N SER A 92 2.75 7.82 -7.62
CA SER A 92 3.43 6.92 -8.56
C SER A 92 3.53 7.55 -9.95
N GLU A 93 4.59 7.23 -10.69
CA GLU A 93 4.82 7.70 -12.05
C GLU A 93 5.34 6.58 -12.95
N HIS A 94 4.89 6.57 -14.21
CA HIS A 94 5.35 5.59 -15.19
C HIS A 94 6.68 6.03 -15.80
N LEU A 95 7.78 5.38 -15.38
CA LEU A 95 9.09 5.59 -16.02
C LEU A 95 9.12 5.01 -17.44
N SER A 96 8.36 3.95 -17.68
CA SER A 96 8.14 3.39 -19.00
C SER A 96 6.81 2.66 -19.05
N ARG A 97 6.45 2.08 -20.21
CA ARG A 97 5.26 1.22 -20.32
C ARG A 97 5.30 0.02 -19.36
N SER A 98 6.50 -0.44 -19.00
CA SER A 98 6.70 -1.63 -18.18
C SER A 98 7.15 -1.38 -16.75
N LEU A 99 7.57 -0.15 -16.44
CA LEU A 99 8.15 0.23 -15.15
C LEU A 99 7.39 1.40 -14.53
N LEU A 100 6.92 1.19 -13.29
CA LEU A 100 6.27 2.20 -12.46
C LEU A 100 7.13 2.45 -11.23
N PHE A 101 7.46 3.71 -10.98
CA PHE A 101 8.10 4.15 -9.74
C PHE A 101 7.02 4.67 -8.78
N SER A 102 7.10 4.35 -7.50
CA SER A 102 6.14 4.83 -6.51
C SER A 102 6.77 5.15 -5.16
N ALA A 103 6.34 6.27 -4.59
CA ALA A 103 6.55 6.60 -3.19
C ALA A 103 5.28 6.27 -2.41
N ARG A 104 5.41 5.56 -1.29
CA ARG A 104 4.28 5.14 -0.45
C ARG A 104 4.53 5.57 0.99
N ALA A 105 3.45 5.93 1.68
CA ALA A 105 3.42 6.12 3.11
C ALA A 105 2.25 5.32 3.70
N LEU A 106 2.46 4.71 4.86
CA LEU A 106 1.48 3.93 5.59
C LEU A 106 1.44 4.39 7.05
N PHE A 107 0.23 4.61 7.55
CA PHE A 107 -0.03 5.03 8.92
C PHE A 107 -1.10 4.12 9.52
N GLY A 108 -0.94 3.71 10.77
CA GLY A 108 -1.98 2.95 11.46
C GLY A 108 -1.43 2.28 12.69
N ASP A 109 -2.30 1.55 13.37
CA ASP A 109 -1.90 0.81 14.56
C ASP A 109 -1.85 -0.68 14.25
N LEU A 110 -0.94 -1.37 14.90
CA LEU A 110 -0.70 -2.80 14.79
C LEU A 110 -0.72 -3.38 16.19
N GLY A 111 -1.30 -4.55 16.39
CA GLY A 111 -1.36 -5.14 17.73
C GLY A 111 -1.36 -6.64 17.69
N GLY A 112 -1.06 -7.22 18.85
CA GLY A 112 -1.12 -8.66 19.08
C GLY A 112 -1.59 -8.92 20.51
N SER A 113 -2.26 -10.05 20.67
CA SER A 113 -2.72 -10.53 21.97
C SER A 113 -2.52 -12.03 22.04
N GLU A 114 -2.01 -12.47 23.18
CA GLU A 114 -1.82 -13.86 23.55
C GLU A 114 -2.51 -14.09 24.89
N ASN A 115 -3.38 -15.11 24.97
CA ASN A 115 -4.09 -15.50 26.19
C ASN A 115 -4.02 -17.02 26.38
N SER A 116 -2.79 -17.54 26.54
CA SER A 116 -2.54 -18.97 26.74
C SER A 116 -1.72 -19.19 28.01
N ALA A 117 -0.42 -19.48 27.92
CA ALA A 117 0.45 -19.63 29.09
C ALA A 117 0.83 -18.28 29.73
N ARG A 118 0.69 -17.19 28.97
CA ARG A 118 0.87 -15.80 29.40
C ARG A 118 -0.26 -14.96 28.82
N ASN A 119 -0.70 -13.94 29.55
CA ASN A 119 -1.68 -12.96 29.08
C ASN A 119 -0.96 -11.66 28.73
N VAL A 120 -0.44 -11.59 27.50
CA VAL A 120 0.34 -10.45 27.02
C VAL A 120 -0.36 -9.83 25.83
N ASN A 121 -0.40 -8.51 25.82
CA ASN A 121 -0.84 -7.73 24.69
C ASN A 121 0.18 -6.64 24.38
N PHE A 122 0.22 -6.24 23.12
CA PHE A 122 0.95 -5.07 22.70
C PHE A 122 0.16 -4.31 21.64
N GLU A 123 0.37 -3.00 21.64
CA GLU A 123 -0.11 -2.12 20.58
C GLU A 123 1.05 -1.24 20.13
N SER A 124 1.25 -1.18 18.82
CA SER A 124 2.31 -0.42 18.18
C SER A 124 1.70 0.52 17.16
N SER A 125 1.95 1.82 17.33
CA SER A 125 1.64 2.77 16.28
C SER A 125 2.73 2.71 15.23
N ILE A 126 2.33 2.52 13.97
CA ILE A 126 3.19 2.29 12.83
C ILE A 126 3.16 3.49 11.89
N ARG A 127 4.36 3.93 11.51
CA ARG A 127 4.57 4.88 10.43
C ARG A 127 5.62 4.31 9.50
N SER A 128 5.25 4.16 8.25
CA SER A 128 6.11 3.57 7.24
C SER A 128 6.14 4.46 6.01
N GLY A 129 7.29 4.52 5.37
CA GLY A 129 7.45 5.26 4.12
C GLY A 129 8.56 4.65 3.27
N GLY A 130 8.34 4.57 1.97
CA GLY A 130 9.31 3.93 1.09
C GLY A 130 9.12 4.21 -0.37
N LEU A 131 10.11 3.76 -1.12
CA LEU A 131 10.21 3.89 -2.57
C LEU A 131 10.21 2.50 -3.18
N HIS A 132 9.38 2.34 -4.21
CA HIS A 132 9.20 1.08 -4.90
C HIS A 132 9.31 1.23 -6.41
N LEU A 133 9.73 0.14 -7.04
CA LEU A 133 9.72 -0.06 -8.47
C LEU A 133 8.86 -1.29 -8.76
N SER A 134 7.87 -1.12 -9.62
CA SER A 134 6.99 -2.19 -10.09
C SER A 134 7.24 -2.47 -11.56
N TYR A 135 7.36 -3.76 -11.91
CA TYR A 135 7.56 -4.25 -13.27
C TYR A 135 6.44 -5.21 -13.67
N ASN A 136 5.74 -4.92 -14.76
CA ASN A 136 4.53 -5.64 -15.20
C ASN A 136 4.75 -6.62 -16.38
N PHE A 137 6.01 -6.92 -16.75
CA PHE A 137 6.37 -7.84 -17.84
C PHE A 137 5.74 -7.51 -19.21
N ASP A 138 5.33 -6.25 -19.46
CA ASP A 138 4.64 -5.88 -20.71
C ASP A 138 5.47 -6.17 -21.99
N ASN A 139 6.79 -6.22 -21.87
CA ASN A 139 7.70 -6.56 -22.97
C ASN A 139 7.63 -8.03 -23.41
N PHE A 140 7.23 -8.94 -22.51
CA PHE A 140 7.22 -10.39 -22.76
C PHE A 140 5.82 -10.95 -22.98
N LEU A 141 4.82 -10.32 -22.37
CA LEU A 141 3.44 -10.79 -22.38
C LEU A 141 2.63 -10.17 -23.55
N PRO A 142 1.56 -10.84 -24.02
CA PRO A 142 0.76 -10.35 -25.14
C PRO A 142 0.00 -9.06 -24.79
N LYS A 143 0.01 -8.07 -25.71
CA LYS A 143 -0.59 -6.74 -25.50
C LYS A 143 -2.08 -6.74 -25.09
N LYS A 144 -2.84 -7.75 -25.50
CA LYS A 144 -4.25 -7.92 -25.11
C LYS A 144 -4.33 -9.00 -24.03
N ARG A 145 -4.54 -8.58 -22.79
CA ARG A 145 -4.68 -9.48 -21.64
C ARG A 145 -5.69 -8.92 -20.63
N LYS A 146 -6.29 -9.82 -19.84
CA LYS A 146 -7.26 -9.46 -18.78
C LYS A 146 -6.61 -9.36 -17.39
N VAL A 147 -5.41 -9.92 -17.25
CA VAL A 147 -4.65 -9.99 -16.00
C VAL A 147 -3.23 -9.53 -16.31
N ASP A 148 -2.73 -8.58 -15.52
CA ASP A 148 -1.36 -8.10 -15.58
C ASP A 148 -0.61 -8.54 -14.32
N PRO A 149 0.25 -9.58 -14.41
CA PRO A 149 1.13 -9.90 -13.31
C PRO A 149 2.18 -8.80 -13.16
N PHE A 150 2.58 -8.51 -11.93
CA PHE A 150 3.66 -7.58 -11.65
C PHE A 150 4.53 -8.09 -10.52
N VAL A 151 5.79 -7.66 -10.53
CA VAL A 151 6.70 -7.79 -9.38
C VAL A 151 7.00 -6.40 -8.86
N LEU A 152 7.10 -6.28 -7.54
CA LEU A 152 7.42 -5.05 -6.86
C LEU A 152 8.66 -5.26 -6.00
N THR A 153 9.58 -4.32 -6.08
CA THR A 153 10.81 -4.28 -5.28
C THR A 153 11.03 -2.86 -4.79
N GLY A 154 11.76 -2.67 -3.70
CA GLY A 154 11.95 -1.35 -3.13
C GLY A 154 12.58 -1.37 -1.75
N PHE A 155 12.66 -0.17 -1.17
CA PHE A 155 13.12 0.05 0.19
C PHE A 155 12.02 0.76 0.96
N GLU A 156 11.73 0.25 2.15
CA GLU A 156 10.71 0.78 3.04
C GLU A 156 11.38 1.09 4.38
N TYR A 157 11.24 2.32 4.85
CA TYR A 157 11.54 2.70 6.22
C TYR A 157 10.32 2.46 7.08
N PHE A 158 10.52 1.84 8.24
CA PHE A 158 9.44 1.45 9.14
C PHE A 158 9.77 1.90 10.56
N GLU A 159 8.93 2.75 11.11
CA GLU A 159 9.00 3.23 12.50
C GLU A 159 7.83 2.66 13.30
N TYR A 160 8.14 2.19 14.51
CA TYR A 160 7.14 1.66 15.43
C TYR A 160 7.36 2.21 16.83
N LEU A 161 6.26 2.54 17.50
CA LEU A 161 6.24 2.84 18.93
C LEU A 161 5.37 1.81 19.63
N SER A 162 6.01 0.81 20.24
CA SER A 162 5.32 -0.27 20.95
C SER A 162 5.05 0.11 22.40
N LYS A 163 3.81 -0.12 22.83
CA LYS A 163 3.37 -0.06 24.22
C LYS A 163 2.86 -1.43 24.62
N THR A 164 3.20 -1.84 25.83
CA THR A 164 2.80 -3.11 26.41
C THR A 164 2.46 -2.92 27.89
N ASP A 165 1.56 -3.75 28.41
CA ASP A 165 1.07 -3.67 29.78
C ASP A 165 1.62 -4.85 30.59
N LEU A 166 2.80 -4.65 31.19
CA LEU A 166 3.53 -5.68 31.97
C LEU A 166 3.54 -5.41 33.48
N PHE A 167 3.02 -4.25 33.92
CA PHE A 167 3.13 -3.80 35.31
C PHE A 167 1.76 -3.46 35.89
N ASP A 168 1.57 -3.73 37.18
CA ASP A 168 0.40 -3.27 37.92
C ASP A 168 0.47 -1.75 38.21
N ALA A 169 -0.59 -1.21 38.80
CA ALA A 169 -0.67 0.20 39.18
C ALA A 169 0.38 0.62 40.24
N SER A 170 0.99 -0.34 40.92
CA SER A 170 2.02 -0.16 41.95
C SER A 170 3.44 -0.31 41.39
N GLY A 171 3.59 -0.63 40.10
CA GLY A 171 4.88 -0.83 39.43
C GLY A 171 5.47 -2.23 39.59
N ASN A 172 4.72 -3.21 40.10
CA ASN A 172 5.16 -4.60 40.17
C ASN A 172 4.91 -5.30 38.83
N GLN A 173 5.88 -6.08 38.38
CA GLN A 173 5.75 -6.85 37.15
C GLN A 173 4.75 -8.00 37.34
N TYR A 174 3.87 -8.23 36.37
CA TYR A 174 3.00 -9.41 36.40
C TYR A 174 3.82 -10.70 36.31
N HIS A 175 3.62 -11.57 37.29
CA HIS A 175 4.06 -12.96 37.24
C HIS A 175 2.86 -13.84 36.85
N PHE A 176 3.08 -14.87 36.04
CA PHE A 176 2.00 -15.76 35.59
C PHE A 176 2.29 -17.20 36.01
N TRP A 177 1.26 -17.91 36.50
CA TRP A 177 1.30 -19.36 36.69
C TRP A 177 1.31 -20.08 35.33
N SER A 178 1.58 -21.39 35.33
CA SER A 178 1.62 -22.20 34.09
C SER A 178 0.28 -22.25 33.33
N ASP A 179 -0.81 -21.83 33.95
CA ASP A 179 -2.16 -21.73 33.38
C ASP A 179 -2.52 -20.31 32.88
N GLY A 180 -1.58 -19.36 32.96
CA GLY A 180 -1.77 -17.97 32.53
C GLY A 180 -2.46 -17.07 33.55
N SER A 181 -2.83 -17.56 34.74
CA SER A 181 -3.39 -16.73 35.81
C SER A 181 -2.30 -15.85 36.47
N ILE A 182 -2.66 -14.64 36.89
CA ILE A 182 -1.72 -13.70 37.52
C ILE A 182 -1.36 -14.23 38.92
N MET A 183 -0.06 -14.41 39.18
CA MET A 183 0.51 -14.63 40.50
C MET A 183 0.33 -13.35 41.31
N ASN A 184 -0.46 -13.43 42.37
CA ASN A 184 -0.45 -12.41 43.41
C ASN A 184 0.63 -12.78 44.43
N LEU A 185 1.64 -11.93 44.58
CA LEU A 185 2.54 -11.96 45.73
C LEU A 185 1.97 -10.94 46.70
N ASP A 186 1.15 -11.41 47.65
CA ASP A 186 0.67 -10.59 48.77
C ASP A 186 1.84 -10.00 49.58
#